data_AF-A0A1J1I126-F1
#
_entry.id   AF-A0A1J1I126-F1
#
_cell.length_a   1.000
_cell.length_b   1.000
_cell.length_c   1.000
_cell.angle_alpha   90.00
_cell.angle_beta   90.00
_cell.angle_gamma   90.00
#
_symmetry.space_group_name_H-M   'P 1'
#
loop_
_entity.id
_entity.type
_entity.pdbx_description
1 polymer ?
#
loop_
_entity_poly.entity_id
_entity_poly.type
_entity_poly.pdbx_seq_one_letter_code
_entity_poly.pdbx_strand_id
1 'polypeptide(L)'
;MSNLNEKEVKEKMSEKMAFEKSLEMSQNRDNIFQKIEIFVNVGNHCLLSIVVFYLVWYVFQDNFSELTCIHSLLCTLGFFFMTEGILLMNKQNAPTILNKGRRSMTKYHWIFQALGFILMVIGSVIEWLYREWEGKIHFHAKHGIIGLVALIFMAVTAISGCSALFSQELKSILNPLFNKSAHHIFAIISFITLVVGICFTLVQQNFTKRHDPGNLRIVMCWMLGFIAILTLLGSFKTLNTHLRSALRK
;
A
#
# COMPACT_ATOMS: atom_id res chain seq x y z
N MET A 1 48.33 -41.77 24.99
CA MET A 1 48.21 -40.70 23.97
C MET A 1 47.10 -40.94 22.94
N SER A 2 46.67 -42.19 22.64
CA SER A 2 45.60 -42.46 21.65
C SER A 2 44.20 -41.98 22.07
N ASN A 3 43.82 -42.13 23.35
CA ASN A 3 42.47 -41.77 23.85
C ASN A 3 42.17 -40.27 23.86
N LEU A 4 43.20 -39.42 23.90
CA LEU A 4 43.03 -37.95 23.88
C LEU A 4 42.62 -37.47 22.47
N ASN A 5 43.18 -38.10 21.43
CA ASN A 5 42.86 -37.78 20.04
C ASN A 5 41.43 -38.20 19.66
N GLU A 6 40.97 -39.35 20.17
CA GLU A 6 39.59 -39.82 19.91
C GLU A 6 38.53 -38.93 20.57
N LYS A 7 38.82 -38.40 21.77
CA LYS A 7 37.92 -37.48 22.48
C LYS A 7 37.82 -36.14 21.75
N GLU A 8 38.95 -35.59 21.29
CA GLU A 8 39.00 -34.33 20.53
C GLU A 8 38.28 -34.46 19.17
N VAL A 9 38.42 -35.60 18.50
CA VAL A 9 37.69 -35.90 17.26
C VAL A 9 36.18 -35.97 17.50
N LYS A 10 35.72 -36.65 18.57
CA LYS A 10 34.29 -36.72 18.92
C LYS A 10 33.71 -35.34 19.26
N GLU A 11 34.47 -34.51 19.96
CA GLU A 11 34.06 -33.14 20.32
C GLU A 11 33.89 -32.26 19.07
N LYS A 12 34.88 -32.23 18.18
CA LYS A 12 34.80 -31.50 16.89
C LYS A 12 33.64 -31.98 16.01
N MET A 13 33.36 -33.29 16.02
CA MET A 13 32.25 -33.87 15.26
C MET A 13 30.89 -33.45 15.85
N SER A 14 30.79 -33.40 17.19
CA SER A 14 29.60 -32.92 17.90
C SER A 14 29.34 -31.43 17.66
N GLU A 15 30.38 -30.59 17.68
CA GLU A 15 30.27 -29.16 17.38
C GLU A 15 29.80 -28.92 15.93
N LYS A 16 30.37 -29.66 14.97
CA LYS A 16 29.95 -29.58 13.57
C LYS A 16 28.48 -29.96 13.38
N MET A 17 28.04 -31.07 14.00
CA MET A 17 26.63 -31.48 13.97
C MET A 17 25.70 -30.46 14.62
N ALA A 18 26.11 -29.85 15.74
CA ALA A 18 25.33 -28.80 16.38
C ALA A 18 25.21 -27.55 15.51
N PHE A 19 26.29 -27.16 14.81
CA PHE A 19 26.29 -26.04 13.88
C PHE A 19 25.40 -26.29 12.65
N GLU A 20 25.50 -27.45 12.01
CA GLU A 20 24.65 -27.84 10.87
C GLU A 20 23.17 -27.85 11.25
N LYS A 21 22.84 -28.42 12.41
CA LYS A 21 21.47 -28.39 12.95
C LYS A 21 20.97 -26.96 13.20
N SER A 22 21.84 -26.07 13.69
CA SER A 22 21.48 -24.66 13.91
C SER A 22 21.19 -23.91 12.59
N LEU A 23 21.95 -24.22 11.52
CA LEU A 23 21.73 -23.69 10.18
C LEU A 23 20.41 -24.19 9.59
N GLU A 24 20.13 -25.48 9.67
CA GLU A 24 18.86 -26.06 9.21
C GLU A 24 17.66 -25.47 9.96
N MET A 25 17.78 -25.31 11.28
CA MET A 25 16.74 -24.66 12.09
C MET A 25 16.53 -23.20 11.71
N SER A 26 17.61 -22.44 11.42
CA SER A 26 17.50 -21.06 10.95
C SER A 26 16.83 -21.01 9.58
N GLN A 27 17.26 -21.84 8.64
CA GLN A 27 16.71 -21.90 7.29
C GLN A 27 15.23 -22.32 7.28
N ASN A 28 14.86 -23.30 8.10
CA ASN A 28 13.46 -23.72 8.24
C ASN A 28 12.59 -22.62 8.86
N ARG A 29 13.11 -21.91 9.87
CA ARG A 29 12.44 -20.75 10.47
C ARG A 29 12.19 -19.66 9.41
N ASP A 30 13.21 -19.32 8.63
CA ASP A 30 13.10 -18.32 7.56
C ASP A 30 12.08 -18.74 6.49
N ASN A 31 12.05 -20.02 6.12
CA ASN A 31 11.06 -20.57 5.18
C ASN A 31 9.63 -20.45 5.71
N ILE A 32 9.40 -20.71 7.00
CA ILE A 32 8.08 -20.58 7.63
C ILE A 32 7.63 -19.11 7.64
N PHE A 33 8.50 -18.19 8.05
CA PHE A 33 8.18 -16.76 8.04
C PHE A 33 7.83 -16.26 6.63
N GLN A 34 8.61 -16.65 5.62
CA GLN A 34 8.32 -16.29 4.23
C GLN A 34 6.94 -16.79 3.76
N LYS A 35 6.59 -18.05 4.09
CA LYS A 35 5.26 -18.60 3.75
C LYS A 35 4.12 -17.82 4.42
N ILE A 36 4.28 -17.46 5.69
CA ILE A 36 3.29 -16.65 6.42
C ILE A 36 3.16 -15.27 5.79
N GLU A 37 4.26 -14.61 5.44
CA GLU A 37 4.24 -13.28 4.83
C GLU A 37 3.58 -13.30 3.44
N ILE A 38 3.82 -14.34 2.63
CA ILE A 38 3.13 -14.55 1.35
C ILE A 38 1.63 -14.75 1.57
N PHE A 39 1.24 -15.61 2.51
CA PHE A 39 -0.16 -15.88 2.81
C PHE A 39 -0.91 -14.61 3.25
N VAL A 40 -0.32 -13.84 4.17
CA VAL A 40 -0.88 -12.56 4.63
C VAL A 40 -1.02 -11.59 3.47
N ASN A 41 -0.02 -11.52 2.59
CA ASN A 41 -0.08 -10.60 1.47
C ASN A 41 -1.14 -10.99 0.42
N VAL A 42 -1.24 -12.27 0.06
CA VAL A 42 -2.32 -12.78 -0.83
C VAL A 42 -3.69 -12.49 -0.21
N GLY A 43 -3.85 -12.75 1.10
CA GLY A 43 -5.05 -12.38 1.83
C GLY A 43 -5.38 -10.89 1.70
N ASN A 44 -4.37 -10.02 1.75
CA ASN A 44 -4.56 -8.58 1.62
C ASN A 44 -5.06 -8.16 0.22
N HIS A 45 -4.56 -8.78 -0.85
CA HIS A 45 -5.10 -8.58 -2.21
C HIS A 45 -6.56 -9.03 -2.32
N CYS A 46 -6.90 -10.18 -1.74
CA CYS A 46 -8.29 -10.67 -1.72
C CYS A 46 -9.20 -9.73 -0.94
N LEU A 47 -8.77 -9.25 0.23
CA LEU A 47 -9.53 -8.28 1.03
C LEU A 47 -9.77 -6.98 0.27
N LEU A 48 -8.72 -6.44 -0.38
CA LEU A 48 -8.84 -5.25 -1.22
C LEU A 48 -9.86 -5.47 -2.34
N SER A 49 -9.79 -6.61 -3.03
CA SER A 49 -10.71 -6.96 -4.11
C SER A 49 -12.17 -7.04 -3.63
N ILE A 50 -12.41 -7.62 -2.45
CA ILE A 50 -13.75 -7.69 -1.85
C ILE A 50 -14.29 -6.29 -1.55
N VAL A 51 -13.49 -5.44 -0.90
CA VAL A 51 -13.90 -4.07 -0.57
C VAL A 51 -14.18 -3.25 -1.82
N VAL A 52 -13.31 -3.32 -2.83
CA VAL A 52 -13.49 -2.59 -4.09
C VAL A 52 -14.73 -3.06 -4.82
N PHE A 53 -14.97 -4.37 -4.89
CA PHE A 53 -16.18 -4.92 -5.50
C PHE A 53 -17.44 -4.43 -4.79
N TYR A 54 -17.43 -4.44 -3.45
CA TYR A 54 -18.53 -3.91 -2.65
C TYR A 54 -18.76 -2.41 -2.92
N LEU A 55 -17.71 -1.58 -2.95
CA LEU A 55 -17.81 -0.15 -3.23
C LEU A 55 -18.38 0.11 -4.63
N VAL A 56 -17.93 -0.62 -5.65
CA VAL A 56 -18.45 -0.52 -7.02
C VAL A 56 -19.91 -0.92 -7.07
N TRP A 57 -20.27 -2.07 -6.48
CA TRP A 57 -21.66 -2.51 -6.39
C TRP A 57 -22.54 -1.46 -5.70
N TYR A 58 -22.05 -0.87 -4.60
CA TYR A 58 -22.76 0.14 -3.83
C TYR A 58 -23.06 1.39 -4.65
N VAL A 59 -22.10 1.87 -5.44
CA VAL A 59 -22.27 3.04 -6.32
C VAL A 59 -23.45 2.85 -7.27
N PHE A 60 -23.69 1.63 -7.75
CA PHE A 60 -24.82 1.33 -8.65
C PHE A 60 -26.17 1.11 -7.94
N GLN A 61 -26.17 0.90 -6.62
CA GLN A 61 -27.40 0.74 -5.84
C GLN A 61 -27.94 2.07 -5.33
N ASP A 62 -27.07 3.05 -5.13
CA ASP A 62 -27.48 4.35 -4.59
C ASP A 62 -28.05 5.27 -5.68
N ASN A 63 -28.95 6.16 -5.28
CA ASN A 63 -29.58 7.13 -6.19
C ASN A 63 -28.75 8.42 -6.26
N PHE A 64 -27.46 8.32 -6.57
CA PHE A 64 -26.64 9.51 -6.80
C PHE A 64 -27.01 10.18 -8.12
N SER A 65 -26.62 11.45 -8.25
CA SER A 65 -26.50 12.04 -9.57
C SER A 65 -25.49 11.24 -10.39
N GLU A 66 -25.70 11.17 -11.70
CA GLU A 66 -24.81 10.43 -12.61
C GLU A 66 -23.34 10.86 -12.47
N LEU A 67 -23.09 12.17 -12.25
CA LEU A 67 -21.74 12.71 -12.07
C LEU A 67 -21.09 12.29 -10.75
N THR A 68 -21.85 12.24 -9.65
CA THR A 68 -21.34 11.75 -8.37
C THR A 68 -21.09 10.24 -8.42
N CYS A 69 -21.91 9.46 -9.14
CA CYS A 69 -21.64 8.05 -9.44
C CYS A 69 -20.28 7.88 -10.15
N ILE A 70 -20.04 8.66 -11.21
CA ILE A 70 -18.79 8.60 -11.97
C ILE A 70 -17.60 8.99 -11.08
N HIS A 71 -17.72 10.04 -10.27
CA HIS A 71 -16.70 10.42 -9.28
C HIS A 71 -16.37 9.24 -8.35
N SER A 72 -17.38 8.63 -7.73
CA SER A 72 -17.18 7.52 -6.80
C SER A 72 -16.58 6.29 -7.47
N LEU A 73 -17.00 5.96 -8.70
CA LEU A 73 -16.45 4.85 -9.47
C LEU A 73 -14.97 5.08 -9.82
N LEU A 74 -14.63 6.26 -10.35
CA LEU A 74 -13.25 6.61 -10.71
C LEU A 74 -12.33 6.64 -9.49
N CYS A 75 -12.77 7.23 -8.37
CA CYS A 75 -12.00 7.24 -7.13
C CYS A 75 -11.80 5.84 -6.54
N THR A 76 -12.82 4.96 -6.63
CA THR A 76 -12.73 3.57 -6.17
C THR A 76 -11.75 2.75 -7.00
N LEU A 77 -11.83 2.86 -8.34
CA LEU A 77 -10.87 2.21 -9.24
C LEU A 77 -9.46 2.79 -9.06
N GLY A 78 -9.36 4.10 -8.84
CA GLY A 78 -8.10 4.76 -8.54
C GLY A 78 -7.44 4.21 -7.27
N PHE A 79 -8.20 4.11 -6.19
CA PHE A 79 -7.77 3.49 -4.93
C PHE A 79 -7.32 2.04 -5.12
N PHE A 80 -8.05 1.25 -5.91
CA PHE A 80 -7.67 -0.12 -6.24
C PHE A 80 -6.29 -0.18 -6.90
N PHE A 81 -6.08 0.56 -7.99
CA PHE A 81 -4.80 0.56 -8.69
C PHE A 81 -3.65 1.06 -7.80
N MET A 82 -3.85 2.13 -7.04
CA MET A 82 -2.81 2.63 -6.14
C MET A 82 -2.43 1.61 -5.07
N THR A 83 -3.41 0.98 -4.43
CA THR A 83 -3.17 -0.01 -3.37
C THR A 83 -2.52 -1.27 -3.93
N GLU A 84 -2.98 -1.78 -5.07
CA GLU A 84 -2.34 -2.89 -5.79
C GLU A 84 -0.89 -2.56 -6.14
N GLY A 85 -0.63 -1.35 -6.64
CA GLY A 85 0.72 -0.89 -6.94
C GLY A 85 1.64 -0.88 -5.72
N ILE A 86 1.12 -0.59 -4.52
CA ILE A 86 1.88 -0.65 -3.26
C ILE A 86 2.13 -2.11 -2.85
N LEU A 87 1.10 -2.96 -2.89
CA LEU A 87 1.21 -4.38 -2.53
C LEU A 87 2.17 -5.15 -3.43
N LEU A 88 2.24 -4.83 -4.71
CA LEU A 88 3.22 -5.40 -5.65
C LEU A 88 4.67 -5.01 -5.30
N MET A 89 4.89 -3.90 -4.58
CA MET A 89 6.22 -3.47 -4.15
C MET A 89 6.72 -4.12 -2.87
N ASN A 90 5.82 -4.73 -2.09
CA ASN A 90 6.20 -5.46 -0.89
C ASN A 90 7.14 -6.62 -1.28
N LYS A 91 8.29 -6.69 -0.60
CA LYS A 91 9.37 -7.63 -0.91
C LYS A 91 8.93 -9.10 -0.86
N GLN A 92 7.82 -9.38 -0.17
CA GLN A 92 7.25 -10.71 0.03
C GLN A 92 6.40 -11.22 -1.14
N ASN A 93 6.17 -10.36 -2.14
CA ASN A 93 5.39 -10.66 -3.33
C ASN A 93 6.22 -10.72 -4.62
N ALA A 94 7.33 -9.99 -4.65
CA ALA A 94 8.06 -9.70 -5.88
C ALA A 94 8.93 -10.85 -6.45
N PRO A 95 9.70 -11.60 -5.63
CA PRO A 95 10.65 -12.59 -6.17
C PRO A 95 10.05 -13.99 -6.35
N THR A 96 9.13 -14.41 -5.47
CA THR A 96 8.73 -15.82 -5.36
C THR A 96 7.61 -16.23 -6.31
N ILE A 97 6.69 -15.32 -6.66
CA ILE A 97 5.49 -15.65 -7.46
C ILE A 97 5.72 -15.42 -8.98
N LEU A 98 6.54 -14.45 -9.36
CA LEU A 98 6.66 -14.02 -10.76
C LEU A 98 8.06 -14.18 -11.36
N ASN A 99 9.07 -14.61 -10.59
CA ASN A 99 10.47 -14.73 -11.02
C ASN A 99 11.00 -13.47 -11.74
N LYS A 100 10.39 -12.31 -11.45
CA LYS A 100 10.65 -11.03 -12.12
C LYS A 100 11.54 -10.18 -11.24
N GLY A 101 12.63 -9.66 -11.80
CA GLY A 101 13.55 -8.80 -11.08
C GLY A 101 12.92 -7.51 -10.54
N ARG A 102 13.52 -6.92 -9.51
CA ARG A 102 13.07 -5.67 -8.83
C ARG A 102 12.70 -4.54 -9.82
N ARG A 103 13.43 -4.43 -10.93
CA ARG A 103 13.20 -3.43 -11.99
C ARG A 103 11.80 -3.56 -12.62
N SER A 104 11.31 -4.77 -12.85
CA SER A 104 9.97 -5.00 -13.41
C SER A 104 8.88 -4.63 -12.42
N MET A 105 9.10 -4.87 -11.13
CA MET A 105 8.13 -4.52 -10.09
C MET A 105 8.05 -3.01 -9.87
N THR A 106 9.18 -2.30 -9.96
CA THR A 106 9.17 -0.83 -10.00
C THR A 106 8.41 -0.32 -11.23
N LYS A 107 8.48 -1.01 -12.38
CA LYS A 107 7.68 -0.68 -13.56
C LYS A 107 6.18 -0.79 -13.29
N TYR A 108 5.73 -1.93 -12.75
CA TYR A 108 4.32 -2.11 -12.43
C TYR A 108 3.84 -1.10 -11.37
N HIS A 109 4.64 -0.86 -10.33
CA HIS A 109 4.32 0.13 -9.32
C HIS A 109 4.03 1.50 -9.93
N TRP A 110 4.93 2.06 -10.74
CA TRP A 110 4.71 3.40 -11.28
C TRP A 110 3.50 3.45 -12.23
N ILE A 111 3.28 2.40 -13.04
CA ILE A 111 2.12 2.33 -13.94
C ILE A 111 0.83 2.37 -13.14
N PHE A 112 0.73 1.53 -12.11
CA PHE A 112 -0.44 1.45 -11.25
C PHE A 112 -0.67 2.75 -10.46
N GLN A 113 0.40 3.37 -9.94
CA GLN A 113 0.29 4.69 -9.29
C GLN A 113 -0.16 5.78 -10.27
N ALA A 114 0.37 5.81 -11.49
CA ALA A 114 -0.01 6.80 -12.50
C ALA A 114 -1.47 6.65 -12.93
N LEU A 115 -1.91 5.42 -13.23
CA LEU A 115 -3.31 5.12 -13.56
C LEU A 115 -4.23 5.52 -12.40
N GLY A 116 -3.89 5.11 -11.18
CA GLY A 116 -4.69 5.41 -10.01
C GLY A 116 -4.81 6.92 -9.74
N PHE A 117 -3.70 7.64 -9.82
CA PHE A 117 -3.67 9.08 -9.64
C PHE A 117 -4.49 9.82 -10.69
N ILE A 118 -4.36 9.46 -11.98
CA ILE A 118 -5.14 10.06 -13.07
C ILE A 118 -6.64 9.87 -12.84
N LEU A 119 -7.08 8.64 -12.51
CA LEU A 119 -8.48 8.34 -12.25
C LEU A 119 -9.04 9.18 -11.10
N MET A 120 -8.28 9.30 -10.00
CA MET A 120 -8.70 10.10 -8.84
C MET A 120 -8.76 11.59 -9.17
N VAL A 121 -7.81 12.13 -9.93
CA VAL A 121 -7.84 13.53 -10.37
C VAL A 121 -9.07 13.79 -11.25
N ILE A 122 -9.32 12.95 -12.25
CA ILE A 122 -10.48 13.08 -13.13
C ILE A 122 -11.78 12.99 -12.33
N GLY A 123 -11.90 11.99 -11.45
CA GLY A 123 -13.06 11.83 -10.57
C GLY A 123 -13.32 13.07 -9.71
N SER A 124 -12.27 13.64 -9.10
CA SER A 124 -12.40 14.85 -8.28
C SER A 124 -12.73 16.11 -9.08
N VAL A 125 -12.21 16.25 -10.30
CA VAL A 125 -12.57 17.36 -11.20
C VAL A 125 -14.04 17.27 -11.61
N ILE A 126 -14.56 16.07 -11.89
CA ILE A 126 -15.98 15.87 -12.22
C ILE A 126 -16.88 16.32 -11.07
N GLU A 127 -16.58 15.90 -9.84
CA GLU A 127 -17.35 16.30 -8.65
C GLU A 127 -17.24 17.81 -8.38
N TRP A 128 -16.07 18.42 -8.64
CA TRP A 128 -15.91 19.87 -8.57
C TRP A 128 -16.84 20.58 -9.57
N LEU A 129 -16.80 20.20 -10.84
CA LEU A 129 -17.62 20.81 -11.89
C LEU A 129 -19.12 20.64 -11.61
N TYR A 130 -19.52 19.46 -11.14
CA TYR A 130 -20.91 19.21 -10.72
C TYR A 130 -21.36 20.17 -9.62
N ARG A 131 -20.54 20.39 -8.59
CA ARG A 131 -20.86 21.32 -7.51
C ARG A 131 -20.94 22.76 -7.98
N GLU A 132 -20.05 23.15 -8.87
CA GLU A 132 -20.04 24.48 -9.47
C GLU A 132 -21.33 24.74 -10.26
N TRP A 133 -21.73 23.82 -11.15
CA TRP A 133 -22.94 23.95 -11.96
C TRP A 133 -24.22 23.97 -11.13
N GLU A 134 -24.24 23.26 -10.01
CA GLU A 134 -25.37 23.18 -9.09
C GLU A 134 -25.38 24.31 -8.04
N GLY A 135 -24.41 25.22 -8.06
CA GLY A 135 -24.26 26.28 -7.06
C GLY A 135 -24.04 25.75 -5.64
N LYS A 136 -23.48 24.55 -5.49
CA LYS A 136 -23.24 23.90 -4.19
C LYS A 136 -21.93 24.38 -3.59
N ILE A 137 -21.90 24.48 -2.26
CA ILE A 137 -20.68 24.85 -1.53
C ILE A 137 -19.62 23.73 -1.70
N HIS A 138 -18.42 24.14 -2.14
CA HIS A 138 -17.25 23.28 -2.25
C HIS A 138 -16.66 22.92 -0.87
N PHE A 139 -16.13 21.71 -0.73
CA PHE A 139 -15.40 21.24 0.46
C PHE A 139 -16.10 21.40 1.82
N HIS A 140 -17.43 21.47 1.86
CA HIS A 140 -18.15 21.52 3.14
C HIS A 140 -18.15 20.17 3.88
N ALA A 141 -18.13 19.05 3.15
CA ALA A 141 -18.13 17.72 3.73
C ALA A 141 -16.73 17.29 4.20
N LYS A 142 -16.65 16.58 5.34
CA LYS A 142 -15.41 15.97 5.84
C LYS A 142 -14.70 15.13 4.79
N HIS A 143 -15.46 14.36 4.02
CA HIS A 143 -14.96 13.58 2.89
C HIS A 143 -14.24 14.46 1.85
N GLY A 144 -14.84 15.59 1.45
CA GLY A 144 -14.26 16.49 0.46
C GLY A 144 -12.93 17.10 0.91
N ILE A 145 -12.84 17.55 2.17
CA ILE A 145 -11.60 18.12 2.73
C ILE A 145 -10.49 17.05 2.76
N ILE A 146 -10.80 15.87 3.28
CA ILE A 146 -9.83 14.78 3.43
C ILE A 146 -9.38 14.25 2.06
N GLY A 147 -10.31 14.16 1.09
CA GLY A 147 -10.00 13.80 -0.29
C GLY A 147 -9.07 14.81 -0.97
N LEU A 148 -9.25 16.11 -0.73
CA LEU A 148 -8.35 17.14 -1.24
C LEU A 148 -6.95 17.05 -0.62
N VAL A 149 -6.89 16.86 0.71
CA VAL A 149 -5.61 16.64 1.41
C VAL A 149 -4.88 15.42 0.84
N ALA A 150 -5.60 14.31 0.61
CA ALA A 150 -5.05 13.13 -0.02
C ALA A 150 -4.49 13.46 -1.42
N LEU A 151 -5.25 14.14 -2.28
CA LEU A 151 -4.80 14.55 -3.62
C LEU A 151 -3.53 15.39 -3.61
N ILE A 152 -3.41 16.35 -2.69
CA ILE A 152 -2.21 17.18 -2.56
C ILE A 152 -1.00 16.31 -2.20
N PHE A 153 -1.12 15.44 -1.18
CA PHE A 153 -0.02 14.55 -0.81
C PHE A 153 0.30 13.53 -1.89
N MET A 154 -0.70 13.04 -2.63
CA MET A 154 -0.49 12.16 -3.78
C MET A 154 0.28 12.87 -4.89
N ALA A 155 -0.04 14.12 -5.20
CA ALA A 155 0.70 14.91 -6.19
C ALA A 155 2.17 15.10 -5.79
N VAL A 156 2.44 15.44 -4.52
CA VAL A 156 3.81 15.53 -3.98
C VAL A 156 4.52 14.19 -4.07
N THR A 157 3.84 13.09 -3.72
CA THR A 157 4.37 11.73 -3.78
C THR A 157 4.70 11.32 -5.21
N ALA A 158 3.84 11.66 -6.18
CA ALA A 158 4.02 11.38 -7.59
C ALA A 158 5.23 12.13 -8.15
N ILE A 159 5.37 13.43 -7.85
CA ILE A 159 6.54 14.23 -8.25
C ILE A 159 7.81 13.62 -7.66
N SER A 160 7.82 13.32 -6.36
CA SER A 160 8.97 12.70 -5.69
C SER A 160 9.32 11.32 -6.27
N GLY A 161 8.31 10.53 -6.64
CA GLY A 161 8.46 9.23 -7.31
C GLY A 161 9.07 9.37 -8.70
N CYS A 162 8.61 10.32 -9.50
CA CYS A 162 9.21 10.66 -10.80
C CYS A 162 10.67 11.10 -10.64
N SER A 163 10.97 11.97 -9.68
CA SER A 163 12.35 12.39 -9.37
C SER A 163 13.24 11.21 -8.94
N ALA A 164 12.67 10.16 -8.34
CA ALA A 164 13.42 8.95 -7.99
C ALA A 164 13.74 8.07 -9.22
N LEU A 165 12.89 8.07 -10.26
CA LEU A 165 13.16 7.38 -11.52
C LEU A 165 14.34 8.02 -12.27
N PHE A 166 14.42 9.35 -12.27
CA PHE A 166 15.51 10.13 -12.87
C PHE A 166 16.61 10.50 -11.86
N SER A 167 16.86 9.62 -10.89
CA SER A 167 17.77 9.90 -9.77
C SER A 167 19.24 10.01 -10.20
N GLN A 168 19.63 9.46 -11.35
CA GLN A 168 21.00 9.61 -11.86
C GLN A 168 21.24 11.00 -12.44
N GLU A 169 20.23 11.56 -13.11
CA GLU A 169 20.25 12.91 -13.67
C GLU A 169 20.07 13.98 -12.58
N LEU A 170 19.24 13.71 -11.57
CA LEU A 170 18.88 14.67 -10.52
C LEU A 170 19.78 14.64 -9.28
N LYS A 171 20.78 13.75 -9.22
CA LYS A 171 21.65 13.59 -8.02
C LYS A 171 22.42 14.86 -7.63
N SER A 172 22.64 15.78 -8.56
CA SER A 172 23.29 17.08 -8.32
C SER A 172 22.39 18.08 -7.59
N ILE A 173 21.07 17.91 -7.68
CA ILE A 173 20.06 18.82 -7.11
C ILE A 173 19.40 18.18 -5.89
N LEU A 174 19.10 16.87 -5.96
CA LEU A 174 18.36 16.14 -4.92
C LEU A 174 19.14 14.91 -4.48
N ASN A 175 19.38 14.80 -3.17
CA ASN A 175 19.98 13.61 -2.59
C ASN A 175 19.03 12.40 -2.78
N PRO A 176 19.43 11.35 -3.51
CA PRO A 176 18.56 10.21 -3.80
C PRO A 176 18.07 9.45 -2.56
N LEU A 177 18.83 9.47 -1.46
CA LEU A 177 18.43 8.85 -0.20
C LEU A 177 17.32 9.67 0.48
N PHE A 178 17.47 10.99 0.52
CA PHE A 178 16.47 11.88 1.10
C PHE A 178 15.17 11.86 0.30
N ASN A 179 15.25 11.94 -1.03
CA ASN A 179 14.06 11.88 -1.89
C ASN A 179 13.29 10.56 -1.71
N LYS A 180 13.98 9.42 -1.57
CA LYS A 180 13.33 8.13 -1.30
C LYS A 180 12.61 8.11 0.05
N SER A 181 13.22 8.65 1.10
CA SER A 181 12.58 8.76 2.41
C SER A 181 11.36 9.68 2.38
N ALA A 182 11.47 10.84 1.71
CA ALA A 182 10.37 11.78 1.52
C ALA A 182 9.22 11.15 0.74
N HIS A 183 9.49 10.47 -0.38
CA HIS A 183 8.50 9.73 -1.16
C HIS A 183 7.71 8.76 -0.27
N HIS A 184 8.39 7.98 0.57
CA HIS A 184 7.73 7.04 1.48
C HIS A 184 6.86 7.75 2.54
N ILE A 185 7.33 8.84 3.14
CA ILE A 185 6.56 9.58 4.15
C ILE A 185 5.28 10.15 3.54
N PHE A 186 5.39 10.85 2.40
CA PHE A 186 4.22 11.43 1.72
C PHE A 186 3.29 10.34 1.17
N ALA A 187 3.82 9.20 0.71
CA ALA A 187 3.03 8.05 0.29
C ALA A 187 2.21 7.47 1.45
N ILE A 188 2.79 7.38 2.65
CA ILE A 188 2.08 6.88 3.84
C ILE A 188 0.95 7.85 4.23
N ILE A 189 1.22 9.15 4.25
CA ILE A 189 0.23 10.17 4.61
C ILE A 189 -0.93 10.20 3.60
N SER A 190 -0.61 10.19 2.30
CA SER A 190 -1.64 10.15 1.25
C SER A 190 -2.47 8.87 1.32
N PHE A 191 -1.85 7.71 1.55
CA PHE A 191 -2.58 6.46 1.66
C PHE A 191 -3.51 6.40 2.89
N ILE A 192 -3.04 6.87 4.05
CA ILE A 192 -3.87 6.94 5.26
C ILE A 192 -5.05 7.89 5.05
N THR A 193 -4.81 9.08 4.52
CA THR A 193 -5.88 10.07 4.27
C THR A 193 -6.89 9.56 3.25
N LEU A 194 -6.45 8.82 2.23
CA LEU A 194 -7.34 8.17 1.26
C LEU A 194 -8.24 7.10 1.92
N VAL A 195 -7.67 6.21 2.73
CA VAL A 195 -8.44 5.19 3.47
C VAL A 195 -9.45 5.85 4.41
N VAL A 196 -9.05 6.88 5.14
CA VAL A 196 -9.94 7.65 6.03
C VAL A 196 -11.04 8.34 5.23
N GLY A 197 -10.73 8.90 4.06
CA GLY A 197 -11.69 9.53 3.16
C GLY A 197 -12.78 8.56 2.71
N ILE A 198 -12.41 7.32 2.34
CA ILE A 198 -13.36 6.25 1.97
C ILE A 198 -14.22 5.83 3.17
N CYS A 199 -13.62 5.69 4.36
CA CYS A 199 -14.38 5.38 5.58
C CYS A 199 -15.42 6.48 5.89
N PHE A 200 -15.09 7.75 5.68
CA PHE A 200 -16.06 8.83 5.82
C PHE A 200 -17.23 8.69 4.83
N THR A 201 -16.97 8.31 3.58
CA THR A 201 -18.04 8.02 2.60
C THR A 201 -18.97 6.92 3.09
N LEU A 202 -18.41 5.81 3.59
CA LEU A 202 -19.16 4.67 4.09
C LEU A 202 -20.01 4.98 5.34
N VAL A 203 -19.59 5.97 6.15
CA VAL A 203 -20.27 6.33 7.40
C VAL A 203 -21.19 7.56 7.24
N GLN A 204 -21.06 8.33 6.16
CA GLN A 204 -21.82 9.58 5.99
C GLN A 204 -23.31 9.32 5.75
N GLN A 205 -24.17 10.01 6.53
CA GLN A 205 -25.62 9.74 6.62
C GLN A 205 -26.44 9.89 5.33
N ASN A 206 -25.91 10.56 4.30
CA ASN A 206 -26.58 10.62 2.99
C ASN A 206 -26.47 9.30 2.22
N PHE A 207 -25.41 8.53 2.47
CA PHE A 207 -25.24 7.16 1.97
C PHE A 207 -26.08 6.18 2.79
N THR A 208 -26.61 6.54 3.97
CA THR A 208 -27.16 5.54 4.91
C THR A 208 -28.63 5.19 4.75
N LYS A 209 -29.36 5.82 3.82
CA LYS A 209 -30.83 5.84 3.88
C LYS A 209 -31.57 4.72 3.15
N ARG A 210 -30.93 3.90 2.31
CA ARG A 210 -31.64 2.79 1.63
C ARG A 210 -30.78 1.53 1.49
N HIS A 211 -31.40 0.39 1.83
CA HIS A 211 -31.02 -0.99 1.50
C HIS A 211 -29.82 -1.70 2.14
N ASP A 212 -28.91 -1.04 2.86
CA ASP A 212 -27.79 -1.76 3.50
C ASP A 212 -27.92 -1.83 5.04
N PRO A 213 -27.92 -3.03 5.67
CA PRO A 213 -27.73 -3.12 7.11
C PRO A 213 -26.42 -2.43 7.49
N GLY A 214 -26.49 -1.34 8.27
CA GLY A 214 -25.31 -0.52 8.61
C GLY A 214 -24.09 -1.29 9.14
N ASN A 215 -24.30 -2.53 9.60
CA ASN A 215 -23.27 -3.51 9.93
C ASN A 215 -22.29 -3.78 8.78
N LEU A 216 -22.72 -3.89 7.52
CA LEU A 216 -21.84 -4.23 6.41
C LEU A 216 -20.86 -3.09 6.10
N ARG A 217 -21.33 -1.83 6.06
CA ARG A 217 -20.46 -0.64 5.89
C ARG A 217 -19.41 -0.53 6.99
N ILE A 218 -19.80 -0.81 8.24
CA ILE A 218 -18.87 -0.80 9.37
C ILE A 218 -17.82 -1.90 9.20
N VAL A 219 -18.23 -3.12 8.81
CA VAL A 219 -17.30 -4.22 8.50
C VAL A 219 -16.34 -3.83 7.38
N MET A 220 -16.80 -3.15 6.32
CA MET A 220 -15.95 -2.68 5.24
C MET A 220 -14.94 -1.63 5.70
N CYS A 221 -15.32 -0.71 6.60
CA CYS A 221 -14.38 0.21 7.25
C CYS A 221 -13.30 -0.52 8.06
N TRP A 222 -13.68 -1.56 8.82
CA TRP A 222 -12.71 -2.38 9.56
C TRP A 222 -11.78 -3.13 8.61
N MET A 223 -12.30 -3.70 7.51
CA MET A 223 -11.49 -4.34 6.48
C MET A 223 -10.51 -3.36 5.83
N LEU A 224 -10.94 -2.13 5.50
CA LEU A 224 -10.07 -1.07 4.99
C LEU A 224 -8.96 -0.71 5.98
N GLY A 225 -9.30 -0.56 7.27
CA GLY A 225 -8.30 -0.32 8.32
C GLY A 225 -7.29 -1.46 8.42
N PHE A 226 -7.75 -2.71 8.34
CA PHE A 226 -6.88 -3.89 8.37
C PHE A 226 -5.98 -3.96 7.13
N ILE A 227 -6.53 -3.74 5.93
CA ILE A 227 -5.75 -3.62 4.68
C ILE A 227 -4.68 -2.55 4.83
N ALA A 228 -5.04 -1.40 5.39
CA ALA A 228 -4.12 -0.30 5.56
C ALA A 228 -2.95 -0.66 6.48
N ILE A 229 -3.24 -1.29 7.62
CA ILE A 229 -2.20 -1.77 8.55
C ILE A 229 -1.26 -2.76 7.86
N LEU A 230 -1.80 -3.79 7.21
CA LEU A 230 -0.98 -4.81 6.54
C LEU A 230 -0.09 -4.21 5.43
N THR A 231 -0.65 -3.31 4.62
CA THR A 231 0.05 -2.62 3.53
C THR A 231 1.17 -1.72 4.08
N LEU A 232 0.90 -1.01 5.17
CA LEU A 232 1.83 -0.07 5.77
C LEU A 232 2.96 -0.77 6.54
N LEU A 233 2.73 -1.93 7.15
CA LEU A 233 3.79 -2.68 7.84
C LEU A 233 5.00 -2.98 6.92
N GLY A 234 4.74 -3.37 5.66
CA GLY A 234 5.79 -3.56 4.65
C GLY A 234 6.53 -2.25 4.29
N SER A 235 5.77 -1.16 4.19
CA SER A 235 6.29 0.17 3.90
C SER A 235 7.17 0.72 5.03
N PHE A 236 6.75 0.57 6.29
CA PHE A 236 7.50 1.00 7.47
C PHE A 236 8.81 0.22 7.64
N LYS A 237 8.81 -1.11 7.43
CA LYS A 237 10.04 -1.93 7.42
C LYS A 237 11.06 -1.37 6.40
N THR A 238 10.58 -0.99 5.21
CA THR A 238 11.41 -0.44 4.14
C THR A 238 11.94 0.95 4.50
N LEU A 239 11.09 1.84 5.01
CA LEU A 239 11.47 3.18 5.44
C LEU A 239 12.53 3.16 6.55
N ASN A 240 12.35 2.32 7.59
CA ASN A 240 13.31 2.19 8.68
C ASN A 240 14.70 1.74 8.17
N THR A 241 14.73 0.87 7.16
CA THR A 241 15.99 0.44 6.54
C THR A 241 16.70 1.64 5.88
N HIS A 242 15.96 2.45 5.11
CA HIS A 242 16.51 3.63 4.45
C HIS A 242 16.98 4.71 5.43
N LEU A 243 16.20 5.00 6.48
CA LEU A 243 16.57 5.95 7.52
C LEU A 243 17.84 5.53 8.25
N ARG A 244 17.97 4.25 8.63
CA ARG A 244 19.20 3.72 9.25
C ARG A 244 20.40 3.82 8.31
N SER A 245 20.22 3.58 7.02
CA SER A 245 21.31 3.75 6.04
C SER A 245 21.72 5.22 5.87
N ALA A 246 20.80 6.17 6.02
CA ALA A 246 21.09 7.58 5.96
C ALA A 246 21.82 8.08 7.22
N LEU A 247 21.45 7.57 8.41
CA LEU A 247 22.06 7.94 9.70
C LEU A 247 23.46 7.33 9.93
N ARG A 248 23.87 6.33 9.14
CA ARG A 248 25.20 5.70 9.21
C ARG A 248 26.27 6.39 8.36
N LYS A 249 25.91 7.48 7.66
CA LYS A 249 26.83 8.33 6.89
C LYS A 249 27.00 9.65 7.60
#